data_AF-A0A7W0W371-F1
#
_entry.id   AF-A0A7W0W371-F1
#
_cell.length_a   1.000
_cell.length_b   1.000
_cell.length_c   1.000
_cell.angle_alpha   90.00
_cell.angle_beta   90.00
_cell.angle_gamma   90.00
#
_symmetry.space_group_name_H-M   'P 1'
#
loop_
_entity.id
_entity.type
_entity.pdbx_description
1 polymer ?
#
loop_
_entity_poly.entity_id
_entity_poly.type
_entity_poly.pdbx_seq_one_letter_code
_entity_poly.pdbx_strand_id
1 'polypeptide(L)'
;MSQSGGTNGDAPALVVESDRIVKMAIEVRAMGPQVEKAITDMVSAGRTENLLDLIEKAPDAAAAMPVWEFIAKQGIFDSLLRTDRVNFRLVERFVQRLGLAAAPALVDALVAAPGRKSREFFSDLLQSLGASIAPIVAERVADAPPAVQRMLLALIRRVKNVPRGFSPRPYARHTEPMVRREAVKLMLRDPATRGAALISALDDPDDRVVFLALAAAQEKCPPEALNRIKHRVTRGDLDSQLRIMGIRIVSQFRTPENLKWLIGRVIRRSAVLRKPILRAPSPEMLAALSCIAADWRGDPRVARVFELASGSRDPEVRARLAPGRRMTTLNVVLADE
;
A
#
# COMPACT_ATOMS: atom_id res chain seq x y z
N MET A 1 4.31 73.34 -7.40
CA MET A 1 4.81 72.16 -8.14
C MET A 1 5.95 71.59 -7.32
N SER A 2 5.66 70.82 -6.28
CA SER A 2 5.30 69.40 -6.26
C SER A 2 6.54 68.51 -6.08
N GLN A 3 6.49 67.80 -4.96
CA GLN A 3 7.40 66.83 -4.37
C GLN A 3 7.84 65.72 -5.35
N SER A 4 8.99 65.09 -5.05
CA SER A 4 9.09 63.63 -4.87
C SER A 4 10.56 63.21 -4.85
N GLY A 5 11.05 62.80 -3.69
CA GLY A 5 12.42 62.33 -3.51
C GLY A 5 12.57 61.66 -2.15
N GLY A 6 11.69 60.70 -1.85
CA GLY A 6 11.76 59.89 -0.65
C GLY A 6 11.49 58.43 -1.02
N THR A 7 12.55 57.64 -1.16
CA THR A 7 12.45 56.19 -1.23
C THR A 7 13.42 55.54 -0.23
N ASN A 8 12.80 54.79 0.68
CA ASN A 8 13.26 53.54 1.28
C ASN A 8 14.46 53.58 2.25
N GLY A 9 14.16 53.88 3.52
CA GLY A 9 15.03 53.59 4.66
C GLY A 9 14.46 52.63 5.73
N ASP A 10 13.18 52.24 5.67
CA ASP A 10 12.48 51.65 6.84
C ASP A 10 12.51 50.11 6.96
N ALA A 11 13.09 49.39 6.00
CA ALA A 11 12.99 47.93 5.93
C ALA A 11 13.86 47.11 6.94
N PRO A 12 15.06 47.56 7.40
CA PRO A 12 15.89 46.71 8.26
C PRO A 12 15.62 46.86 9.77
N ALA A 13 15.11 48.02 10.23
CA ALA A 13 14.93 48.29 11.66
C ALA A 13 13.76 47.48 12.26
N LEU A 14 12.61 47.47 11.58
CA LEU A 14 11.40 46.76 12.03
C LEU A 14 11.58 45.23 12.04
N VAL A 15 12.40 44.69 11.14
CA VAL A 15 12.68 43.24 11.02
C VAL A 15 13.42 42.73 12.26
N VAL A 16 14.47 43.42 12.70
CA VAL A 16 15.26 43.04 13.88
C VAL A 16 14.47 43.22 15.18
N GLU A 17 13.50 44.13 15.18
CA GLU A 17 12.67 44.43 16.34
C GLU A 17 11.70 43.29 16.67
N SER A 18 11.02 42.70 15.68
CA SER A 18 10.08 41.59 15.93
C SER A 18 10.76 40.37 16.54
N ASP A 19 11.91 39.94 16.00
CA ASP A 19 12.67 38.78 16.50
C ASP A 19 13.11 39.01 17.95
N ARG A 20 13.55 40.23 18.30
CA ARG A 20 13.94 40.61 19.66
C ARG A 20 12.75 40.63 20.62
N ILE A 21 11.61 41.18 20.21
CA ILE A 21 10.39 41.22 21.03
C ILE A 21 9.96 39.79 21.39
N VAL A 22 9.92 38.88 20.42
CA VAL A 22 9.53 37.48 20.66
C VAL A 22 10.57 36.77 21.52
N LYS A 23 11.87 36.97 21.27
CA LYS A 23 12.93 36.39 22.08
C LYS A 23 12.83 36.83 23.55
N MET A 24 12.67 38.13 23.79
CA MET A 24 12.49 38.67 25.14
C MET A 24 11.25 38.09 25.81
N ALA A 25 10.12 38.01 25.09
CA ALA A 25 8.89 37.43 25.61
C ALA A 25 9.06 35.98 26.11
N ILE A 26 9.83 35.17 25.38
CA ILE A 26 10.19 33.80 25.78
C ILE A 26 11.08 33.83 27.04
N GLU A 27 12.10 34.69 27.07
CA GLU A 27 13.03 34.81 28.20
C GLU A 27 12.31 35.24 29.50
N VAL A 28 11.39 36.21 29.42
CA VAL A 28 10.62 36.71 30.57
C VAL A 28 9.33 35.93 30.84
N ARG A 29 9.00 34.94 29.99
CA ARG A 29 7.78 34.11 30.07
C ARG A 29 6.47 34.91 30.09
N ALA A 30 6.41 36.01 29.33
CA ALA A 30 5.27 36.92 29.30
C ALA A 30 4.76 37.12 27.87
N MET A 31 3.46 36.97 27.68
CA MET A 31 2.75 37.27 26.44
C MET A 31 1.89 38.52 26.60
N GLY A 32 1.82 39.32 25.54
CA GLY A 32 0.94 40.48 25.47
C GLY A 32 0.74 40.96 24.02
N PRO A 33 -0.10 41.98 23.80
CA PRO A 33 -0.51 42.40 22.45
C PRO A 33 0.64 42.76 21.51
N GLN A 34 1.73 43.32 22.05
CA GLN A 34 2.91 43.67 21.26
C GLN A 34 3.68 42.43 20.78
N VAL A 35 3.72 41.36 21.59
CA VAL A 35 4.35 40.08 21.21
C VAL A 35 3.50 39.36 20.17
N GLU A 36 2.17 39.36 20.35
CA GLU A 36 1.23 38.80 19.38
C GLU A 36 1.34 39.49 18.01
N LYS A 37 1.44 40.83 18.02
CA LYS A 37 1.69 41.61 16.81
C LYS A 37 3.03 41.25 16.19
N ALA A 38 4.11 41.19 16.98
CA ALA A 38 5.44 40.82 16.48
C ALA A 38 5.44 39.41 15.84
N ILE A 39 4.75 38.43 16.44
CA ILE A 39 4.59 37.09 15.86
C ILE A 39 3.84 37.16 14.52
N THR A 40 2.74 37.90 14.48
CA THR A 40 1.92 38.09 13.27
C THR A 40 2.72 38.74 12.15
N ASP A 41 3.52 39.76 12.47
CA ASP A 41 4.41 40.46 11.54
C ASP A 41 5.50 39.51 11.02
N MET A 42 6.09 38.67 11.87
CA MET A 42 7.07 37.65 11.45
C MET A 42 6.46 36.64 10.48
N VAL A 43 5.26 36.12 10.79
CA VAL A 43 4.56 35.14 9.95
C VAL A 43 4.17 35.74 8.61
N SER A 44 3.63 36.97 8.62
CA SER A 44 3.23 37.69 7.42
C SER A 44 4.43 38.01 6.52
N ALA A 45 5.61 38.21 7.11
CA ALA A 45 6.88 38.39 6.40
C ALA A 45 7.53 37.06 5.95
N GLY A 46 6.88 35.89 6.12
CA GLY A 46 7.43 34.59 5.76
C GLY A 46 8.56 34.08 6.66
N ARG A 47 8.74 34.66 7.85
CA ARG A 47 9.81 34.34 8.81
C ARG A 47 9.40 33.28 9.84
N THR A 48 8.52 32.36 9.46
CA THR A 48 8.05 31.29 10.36
C THR A 48 9.18 30.36 10.81
N GLU A 49 10.20 30.14 9.97
CA GLU A 49 11.39 29.37 10.35
C GLU A 49 12.14 30.03 11.53
N ASN A 50 12.41 31.34 11.45
CA ASN A 50 13.05 32.09 12.55
C ASN A 50 12.24 32.01 13.83
N LEU A 51 10.91 32.09 13.72
CA LEU A 51 10.02 32.00 14.86
C LEU A 51 10.11 30.63 15.55
N LEU A 52 10.14 29.53 14.79
CA LEU A 52 10.38 28.20 15.37
C LEU A 52 11.77 28.06 15.97
N ASP A 53 12.80 28.66 15.36
CA ASP A 53 14.16 28.66 15.91
C ASP A 53 14.21 29.32 17.29
N LEU A 54 13.46 30.41 17.50
CA LEU A 54 13.35 31.07 18.80
C LEU A 54 12.67 30.15 19.84
N ILE A 55 11.63 29.43 19.44
CA ILE A 55 10.89 28.51 20.32
C ILE A 55 11.73 27.26 20.66
N GLU A 56 12.54 26.77 19.73
CA GLU A 56 13.44 25.62 19.96
C GLU A 56 14.66 25.99 20.80
N LYS A 57 15.14 27.23 20.73
CA LYS A 57 16.23 27.76 21.54
C LYS A 57 15.78 28.31 22.91
N ALA A 58 14.49 28.17 23.24
CA ALA A 58 13.97 28.60 24.52
C ALA A 58 14.66 27.86 25.69
N PRO A 59 14.80 28.49 26.87
CA PRO A 59 15.46 27.87 28.02
C PRO A 59 14.83 26.54 28.45
N ASP A 60 13.50 26.45 28.33
CA ASP A 60 12.73 25.24 28.53
C ASP A 60 11.42 25.29 27.70
N ALA A 61 10.70 24.16 27.66
CA ALA A 61 9.44 24.04 26.92
C ALA A 61 8.32 24.94 27.47
N ALA A 62 8.33 25.25 28.77
CA ALA A 62 7.30 26.08 29.40
C ALA A 62 7.44 27.55 28.99
N ALA A 63 8.67 28.04 28.83
CA ALA A 63 8.94 29.39 28.36
C ALA A 63 8.46 29.63 26.93
N ALA A 64 8.55 28.62 26.06
CA ALA A 64 8.14 28.71 24.66
C ALA A 64 6.65 28.42 24.43
N MET A 65 5.97 27.81 25.41
CA MET A 65 4.59 27.33 25.27
C MET A 65 3.60 28.41 24.85
N PRO A 66 3.59 29.62 25.46
CA PRO A 66 2.61 30.65 25.09
C PRO A 66 2.74 31.13 23.64
N VAL A 67 3.97 31.25 23.15
CA VAL A 67 4.26 31.61 21.75
C VAL A 67 3.81 30.50 20.81
N TRP A 68 4.10 29.24 21.16
CA TRP A 68 3.68 28.08 20.39
C TRP A 68 2.15 27.94 20.31
N GLU A 69 1.44 28.09 21.44
CA GLU A 69 -0.02 28.06 21.48
C GLU A 69 -0.65 29.15 20.61
N PHE A 70 -0.07 30.36 20.61
CA PHE A 70 -0.51 31.43 19.73
C PHE A 70 -0.35 31.03 18.25
N ILE A 71 0.82 30.53 17.86
CA ILE A 71 1.09 30.06 16.49
C ILE A 71 0.12 28.95 16.07
N ALA A 72 -0.11 27.98 16.94
CA ALA A 72 -1.00 26.86 16.68
C ALA A 72 -2.45 27.32 16.46
N LYS A 73 -2.91 28.34 17.21
CA LYS A 73 -4.26 28.92 17.07
C LYS A 73 -4.45 29.73 15.80
N GLN A 74 -3.38 30.30 15.23
CA GLN A 74 -3.45 31.15 14.03
C GLN A 74 -3.60 30.36 12.72
N GLY A 75 -3.71 29.02 12.76
CA GLY A 75 -3.88 28.20 11.55
C GLY A 75 -2.65 28.23 10.61
N ILE A 76 -1.47 28.59 11.14
CA ILE A 76 -0.23 28.73 10.36
C ILE A 76 0.13 27.40 9.70
N PHE A 77 -0.08 26.28 10.39
CA PHE A 77 0.17 24.95 9.85
C PHE A 77 -0.68 24.67 8.60
N ASP A 78 -1.98 24.95 8.66
CA ASP A 78 -2.88 24.78 7.51
C ASP A 78 -2.48 25.67 6.33
N SER A 79 -2.09 26.92 6.61
CA SER A 79 -1.60 27.84 5.58
C SER A 79 -0.33 27.30 4.90
N LEU A 80 0.62 26.76 5.67
CA LEU A 80 1.86 26.17 5.13
C LEU A 80 1.58 25.00 4.20
N LEU A 81 0.63 24.13 4.56
CA LEU A 81 0.25 22.96 3.76
C LEU A 81 -0.43 23.30 2.43
N ARG A 82 -1.08 24.47 2.34
CA ARG A 82 -1.80 24.95 1.15
C ARG A 82 -0.94 25.76 0.17
N THR A 83 0.32 26.02 0.52
CA THR A 83 1.23 26.77 -0.38
C THR A 83 1.58 25.95 -1.63
N ASP A 84 1.70 26.63 -2.78
CA ASP A 84 2.11 25.99 -4.04
C ASP A 84 3.47 25.28 -3.93
N ARG A 85 4.37 25.86 -3.13
CA ARG A 85 5.70 25.31 -2.83
C ARG A 85 5.80 25.03 -1.34
N VAL A 86 5.35 23.83 -0.96
CA VAL A 86 5.42 23.34 0.41
C VAL A 86 6.87 23.32 0.91
N ASN A 87 7.12 24.00 2.02
CA ASN A 87 8.38 23.91 2.74
C ASN A 87 8.38 22.65 3.64
N PHE A 88 8.91 21.56 3.10
CA PHE A 88 8.91 20.26 3.77
C PHE A 88 9.60 20.26 5.15
N ARG A 89 10.73 20.95 5.29
CA ARG A 89 11.46 21.03 6.58
C ARG A 89 10.63 21.75 7.63
N LEU A 90 9.98 22.84 7.25
CA LEU A 90 9.11 23.59 8.15
C LEU A 90 7.90 22.74 8.58
N VAL A 91 7.26 22.05 7.64
CA VAL A 91 6.14 21.13 7.94
C VAL A 91 6.58 20.01 8.89
N GLU A 92 7.73 19.38 8.67
CA GLU A 92 8.29 18.35 9.57
C GLU A 92 8.42 18.87 11.01
N ARG A 93 8.96 20.07 11.21
CA ARG A 93 9.11 20.68 12.54
C ARG A 93 7.76 20.91 13.23
N PHE A 94 6.76 21.37 12.49
CA PHE A 94 5.40 21.50 13.01
C PHE A 94 4.81 20.14 13.41
N VAL A 95 4.97 19.11 12.58
CA VAL A 95 4.46 17.76 12.87
C VAL A 95 5.15 17.16 14.10
N GLN A 96 6.44 17.37 14.29
CA GLN A 96 7.16 16.91 15.48
C GLN A 96 6.59 17.52 16.78
N ARG A 97 6.13 18.77 16.74
CA ARG A 97 5.53 19.46 17.90
C ARG A 97 4.06 19.14 18.10
N LEU A 98 3.28 19.08 17.02
CA LEU A 98 1.84 18.81 17.06
C LEU A 98 1.53 17.32 17.29
N GLY A 99 2.44 16.43 16.90
CA GLY A 99 2.23 14.98 16.95
C GLY A 99 0.94 14.59 16.22
N LEU A 100 0.12 13.76 16.87
CA LEU A 100 -1.12 13.25 16.30
C LEU A 100 -2.13 14.35 15.93
N ALA A 101 -2.07 15.52 16.59
CA ALA A 101 -2.96 16.64 16.27
C ALA A 101 -2.76 17.20 14.85
N ALA A 102 -1.60 16.95 14.22
CA ALA A 102 -1.35 17.33 12.83
C ALA A 102 -2.05 16.41 11.81
N ALA A 103 -2.47 15.21 12.21
CA ALA A 103 -2.95 14.19 11.28
C ALA A 103 -4.15 14.64 10.41
N PRO A 104 -5.21 15.30 10.93
CA PRO A 104 -6.32 15.75 10.10
C PRO A 104 -5.87 16.69 8.97
N ALA A 105 -5.07 17.71 9.29
CA ALA A 105 -4.57 18.67 8.32
C ALA A 105 -3.63 18.01 7.29
N LEU A 106 -2.79 17.05 7.71
CA LEU A 106 -1.95 16.27 6.79
C LEU A 106 -2.76 15.40 5.83
N VAL A 107 -3.86 14.80 6.28
CA VAL A 107 -4.74 14.02 5.40
C VAL A 107 -5.41 14.93 4.39
N ASP A 108 -5.94 16.07 4.82
CA ASP A 108 -6.58 17.04 3.93
C ASP A 108 -5.57 17.59 2.90
N ALA A 109 -4.33 17.85 3.32
CA ALA A 109 -3.23 18.25 2.43
C ALA A 109 -2.85 17.13 1.44
N LEU A 110 -2.83 15.88 1.87
CA LEU A 110 -2.57 14.72 1.00
C LEU A 110 -3.65 14.57 -0.08
N VAL A 111 -4.92 14.82 0.27
CA VAL A 111 -6.05 14.81 -0.69
C VAL A 111 -5.91 15.95 -1.70
N ALA A 112 -5.58 17.16 -1.24
CA ALA A 112 -5.47 18.35 -2.09
C ALA A 112 -4.17 18.41 -2.91
N ALA A 113 -3.12 17.68 -2.51
CA ALA A 113 -1.80 17.78 -3.11
C ALA A 113 -1.82 17.50 -4.63
N PRO A 114 -1.27 18.40 -5.47
CA PRO A 114 -1.30 18.25 -6.93
C PRO A 114 -0.27 17.24 -7.45
N GLY A 115 0.86 17.10 -6.75
CA GLY A 115 2.02 16.32 -7.19
C GLY A 115 2.29 15.06 -6.38
N ARG A 116 2.88 14.05 -7.04
CA ARG A 116 3.32 12.79 -6.41
C ARG A 116 4.25 13.03 -5.23
N LYS A 117 5.25 13.90 -5.40
CA LYS A 117 6.26 14.20 -4.36
C LYS A 117 5.63 14.69 -3.04
N SER A 118 4.69 15.64 -3.11
CA SER A 118 4.01 16.15 -1.93
C SER A 118 3.12 15.09 -1.27
N ARG A 119 2.44 14.26 -2.07
CA ARG A 119 1.64 13.15 -1.56
C ARG A 119 2.49 12.11 -0.82
N GLU A 120 3.65 11.76 -1.36
CA GLU A 120 4.60 10.86 -0.71
C GLU A 120 5.10 11.46 0.61
N PHE A 121 5.52 12.73 0.60
CA PHE A 121 5.95 13.44 1.79
C PHE A 121 4.88 13.46 2.90
N PHE A 122 3.64 13.84 2.59
CA PHE A 122 2.56 13.84 3.59
C PHE A 122 2.20 12.43 4.06
N SER A 123 2.26 11.44 3.17
CA SER A 123 2.08 10.03 3.53
C SER A 123 3.14 9.54 4.51
N ASP A 124 4.40 9.94 4.34
CA ASP A 124 5.50 9.55 5.21
C ASP A 124 5.40 10.24 6.59
N LEU A 125 5.02 11.51 6.61
CA LEU A 125 4.70 12.20 7.86
C LEU A 125 3.57 11.52 8.63
N LEU A 126 2.46 11.19 7.95
CA LEU A 126 1.35 10.46 8.56
C LEU A 126 1.83 9.12 9.16
N GLN A 127 2.63 8.35 8.42
CA GLN A 127 3.19 7.09 8.94
C GLN A 127 4.08 7.29 10.17
N SER A 128 4.85 8.38 10.22
CA SER A 128 5.71 8.70 11.38
C SER A 128 4.92 8.95 12.67
N LEU A 129 3.65 9.36 12.57
CA LEU A 129 2.75 9.57 13.70
C LEU A 129 2.21 8.24 14.30
N GLY A 130 2.49 7.10 13.68
CA GLY A 130 2.19 5.78 14.20
C GLY A 130 0.74 5.32 14.00
N ALA A 131 0.35 4.26 14.72
CA ALA A 131 -0.91 3.54 14.46
C ALA A 131 -2.19 4.35 14.76
N SER A 132 -2.08 5.41 15.59
CA SER A 132 -3.23 6.23 16.00
C SER A 132 -3.82 7.09 14.88
N ILE A 133 -3.14 7.21 13.73
CA ILE A 133 -3.68 7.92 12.55
C ILE A 133 -4.85 7.18 11.90
N ALA A 134 -4.98 5.88 12.14
CA ALA A 134 -5.82 5.03 11.30
C ALA A 134 -7.31 5.41 11.31
N PRO A 135 -7.94 5.77 12.46
CA PRO A 135 -9.32 6.29 12.47
C PRO A 135 -9.47 7.58 11.66
N ILE A 136 -8.51 8.50 11.78
CA ILE A 136 -8.51 9.81 11.08
C ILE A 136 -8.43 9.59 9.56
N VAL A 137 -7.56 8.68 9.13
CA VAL A 137 -7.42 8.28 7.71
C VAL A 137 -8.70 7.60 7.21
N ALA A 138 -9.30 6.72 8.01
CA ALA A 138 -10.50 5.96 7.66
C ALA A 138 -11.71 6.85 7.38
N GLU A 139 -11.89 7.93 8.15
CA GLU A 139 -12.97 8.91 7.96
C GLU A 139 -12.91 9.62 6.60
N ARG A 140 -11.73 9.69 5.98
CA ARG A 140 -11.50 10.43 4.72
C ARG A 140 -11.50 9.56 3.48
N VAL A 141 -11.53 8.23 3.60
CA VAL A 141 -11.44 7.33 2.44
C VAL A 141 -12.63 7.47 1.50
N ALA A 142 -13.86 7.56 2.04
CA ALA A 142 -15.06 7.52 1.21
C ALA A 142 -15.14 8.69 0.22
N ASP A 143 -14.78 9.90 0.67
CA ASP A 143 -14.92 11.14 -0.08
C ASP A 143 -13.68 11.48 -0.92
N ALA A 144 -12.58 10.73 -0.77
CA ALA A 144 -11.35 10.99 -1.49
C ALA A 144 -11.43 10.56 -2.97
N PRO A 145 -10.70 11.24 -3.88
CA PRO A 145 -10.53 10.77 -5.26
C PRO A 145 -9.86 9.39 -5.31
N PRO A 146 -10.11 8.54 -6.34
CA PRO A 146 -9.62 7.15 -6.36
C PRO A 146 -8.11 6.97 -6.16
N ALA A 147 -7.30 7.87 -6.74
CA ALA A 147 -5.85 7.85 -6.56
C ALA A 147 -5.44 8.03 -5.09
N VAL A 148 -6.20 8.85 -4.35
CA VAL A 148 -5.99 9.12 -2.92
C VAL A 148 -6.62 8.02 -2.06
N GLN A 149 -7.80 7.49 -2.41
CA GLN A 149 -8.38 6.32 -1.73
C GLN A 149 -7.40 5.17 -1.64
N ARG A 150 -6.71 4.87 -2.75
CA ARG A 150 -5.65 3.85 -2.80
C ARG A 150 -4.56 4.12 -1.76
N MET A 151 -4.09 5.37 -1.65
CA MET A 151 -3.06 5.76 -0.69
C MET A 151 -3.56 5.65 0.75
N LEU A 152 -4.76 6.12 1.05
CA LEU A 152 -5.36 6.04 2.38
C LEU A 152 -5.59 4.58 2.81
N LEU A 153 -6.06 3.72 1.90
CA LEU A 153 -6.16 2.27 2.14
C LEU A 153 -4.80 1.64 2.42
N ALA A 154 -3.75 2.02 1.67
CA ALA A 154 -2.39 1.55 1.91
C ALA A 154 -1.86 2.03 3.27
N LEU A 155 -2.17 3.26 3.69
CA LEU A 155 -1.84 3.78 5.03
C LEU A 155 -2.53 2.97 6.14
N ILE A 156 -3.84 2.72 6.00
CA ILE A 156 -4.58 1.84 6.94
C ILE A 156 -3.96 0.44 6.96
N ARG A 157 -3.49 -0.07 5.82
CA ARG A 157 -2.82 -1.37 5.77
C ARG A 157 -1.50 -1.37 6.52
N ARG A 158 -0.74 -0.28 6.51
CA ARG A 158 0.57 -0.22 7.17
C ARG A 158 0.43 -0.19 8.70
N VAL A 159 -0.67 0.33 9.23
CA VAL A 159 -0.95 0.23 10.68
C VAL A 159 -1.33 -1.21 11.08
N LYS A 160 -1.06 -1.58 12.33
CA LYS A 160 -1.27 -2.97 12.81
C LYS A 160 -2.75 -3.40 12.83
N ASN A 161 -3.65 -2.48 13.17
CA ASN A 161 -5.06 -2.77 13.41
C ASN A 161 -5.95 -1.94 12.48
N VAL A 162 -6.93 -2.59 11.86
CA VAL A 162 -7.98 -1.90 11.12
C VAL A 162 -8.84 -1.11 12.12
N PRO A 163 -9.15 0.18 11.87
CA PRO A 163 -9.98 0.99 12.75
C PRO A 163 -11.35 0.37 13.00
N ARG A 164 -11.87 0.52 14.22
CA ARG A 164 -13.22 0.05 14.56
C ARG A 164 -14.25 0.74 13.67
N GLY A 165 -15.16 -0.02 13.08
CA GLY A 165 -16.21 0.48 12.19
C GLY A 165 -15.77 0.70 10.74
N PHE A 166 -14.47 0.70 10.44
CA PHE A 166 -14.00 0.76 9.06
C PHE A 166 -14.11 -0.60 8.37
N SER A 167 -14.64 -0.61 7.15
CA SER A 167 -14.74 -1.81 6.32
C SER A 167 -14.12 -1.57 4.95
N PRO A 168 -13.09 -2.35 4.55
CA PRO A 168 -12.53 -2.26 3.20
C PRO A 168 -13.43 -2.90 2.13
N ARG A 169 -14.49 -3.63 2.52
CA ARG A 169 -15.35 -4.40 1.59
C ARG A 169 -15.96 -3.60 0.44
N PRO A 170 -16.49 -2.37 0.64
CA PRO A 170 -17.05 -1.57 -0.47
C PRO A 170 -16.01 -1.26 -1.54
N TYR A 171 -14.77 -0.99 -1.13
CA TYR A 171 -13.67 -0.64 -2.03
C TYR A 171 -13.14 -1.83 -2.84
N ALA A 172 -13.37 -3.06 -2.39
CA ALA A 172 -13.05 -4.26 -3.17
C ALA A 172 -13.92 -4.43 -4.42
N ARG A 173 -14.99 -3.63 -4.58
CA ARG A 173 -15.86 -3.59 -5.77
C ARG A 173 -15.75 -2.28 -6.55
N HIS A 174 -14.74 -1.47 -6.24
CA HIS A 174 -14.53 -0.18 -6.87
C HIS A 174 -14.24 -0.32 -8.38
N THR A 175 -14.63 0.66 -9.18
CA THR A 175 -14.40 0.65 -10.64
C THR A 175 -12.91 0.64 -10.97
N GLU A 176 -12.13 1.46 -10.27
CA GLU A 176 -10.66 1.51 -10.37
C GLU A 176 -9.98 0.25 -9.80
N PRO A 177 -9.23 -0.52 -10.62
CA PRO A 177 -8.58 -1.76 -10.18
C PRO A 177 -7.56 -1.57 -9.07
N MET A 178 -6.86 -0.43 -9.05
CA MET A 178 -5.85 -0.14 -8.04
C MET A 178 -6.47 0.11 -6.65
N VAL A 179 -7.71 0.61 -6.57
CA VAL A 179 -8.45 0.73 -5.31
C VAL A 179 -8.88 -0.66 -4.83
N ARG A 180 -9.41 -1.50 -5.75
CA ARG A 180 -9.75 -2.89 -5.43
C ARG A 180 -8.55 -3.66 -4.89
N ARG A 181 -7.38 -3.50 -5.52
CA ARG A 181 -6.12 -4.14 -5.11
C ARG A 181 -5.78 -3.84 -3.64
N GLU A 182 -5.79 -2.58 -3.23
CA GLU A 182 -5.47 -2.22 -1.83
C GLU A 182 -6.54 -2.67 -0.84
N ALA A 183 -7.82 -2.59 -1.23
CA ALA A 183 -8.92 -3.10 -0.42
C ALA A 183 -8.81 -4.62 -0.19
N VAL A 184 -8.50 -5.39 -1.24
CA VAL A 184 -8.28 -6.84 -1.16
C VAL A 184 -7.08 -7.16 -0.28
N LYS A 185 -5.95 -6.45 -0.41
CA LYS A 185 -4.78 -6.63 0.47
C LYS A 185 -5.17 -6.42 1.95
N LEU A 186 -6.00 -5.42 2.26
CA LEU A 186 -6.51 -5.20 3.62
C LEU A 186 -7.38 -6.37 4.10
N MET A 187 -8.36 -6.79 3.30
CA MET A 187 -9.26 -7.89 3.66
C MET A 187 -8.52 -9.23 3.84
N LEU A 188 -7.47 -9.49 3.07
CA LEU A 188 -6.70 -10.74 3.17
C LEU A 188 -5.92 -10.86 4.48
N ARG A 189 -5.65 -9.75 5.18
CA ARG A 189 -4.97 -9.74 6.50
C ARG A 189 -5.88 -10.11 7.65
N ASP A 190 -7.18 -9.85 7.53
CA ASP A 190 -8.15 -10.12 8.58
C ASP A 190 -8.80 -11.50 8.36
N PRO A 191 -8.62 -12.47 9.29
CA PRO A 191 -9.23 -13.79 9.18
C PRO A 191 -10.75 -13.78 8.94
N ALA A 192 -11.47 -12.79 9.48
CA ALA A 192 -12.93 -12.70 9.34
C ALA A 192 -13.37 -12.30 7.92
N THR A 193 -12.53 -11.61 7.17
CA THR A 193 -12.83 -11.15 5.80
C THR A 193 -12.03 -11.88 4.72
N ARG A 194 -10.96 -12.59 5.09
CA ARG A 194 -10.04 -13.28 4.16
C ARG A 194 -10.73 -14.25 3.20
N GLY A 195 -11.67 -15.07 3.68
CA GLY A 195 -12.37 -16.05 2.83
C GLY A 195 -13.15 -15.36 1.71
N ALA A 196 -13.95 -14.35 2.05
CA ALA A 196 -14.71 -13.57 1.08
C ALA A 196 -13.79 -12.77 0.14
N ALA A 197 -12.66 -12.26 0.64
CA ALA A 197 -11.65 -11.57 -0.16
C ALA A 197 -11.04 -12.48 -1.22
N LEU A 198 -10.63 -13.70 -0.84
CA LEU A 198 -10.07 -14.70 -1.76
C LEU A 198 -11.06 -15.00 -2.88
N ILE A 199 -12.31 -15.28 -2.53
CA ILE A 199 -13.35 -15.61 -3.50
C ILE A 199 -13.58 -14.46 -4.47
N SER A 200 -13.81 -13.25 -3.96
CA SER A 200 -14.07 -12.08 -4.80
C SER A 200 -12.88 -11.74 -5.70
N ALA A 201 -11.65 -11.81 -5.17
CA ALA A 201 -10.44 -11.47 -5.90
C ALA A 201 -10.07 -12.51 -6.95
N LEU A 202 -10.42 -13.78 -6.75
CA LEU A 202 -10.26 -14.83 -7.76
C LEU A 202 -11.16 -14.65 -8.98
N ASP A 203 -12.22 -13.83 -8.90
CA ASP A 203 -13.09 -13.50 -10.02
C ASP A 203 -12.85 -12.08 -10.56
N ASP A 204 -11.83 -11.38 -10.05
CA ASP A 204 -11.52 -10.03 -10.51
C ASP A 204 -11.06 -10.05 -11.99
N PRO A 205 -11.47 -9.06 -12.79
CA PRO A 205 -11.00 -8.92 -14.16
C PRO A 205 -9.53 -8.45 -14.25
N ASP A 206 -8.98 -7.83 -13.21
CA ASP A 206 -7.56 -7.43 -13.17
C ASP A 206 -6.69 -8.57 -12.63
N ASP A 207 -5.79 -9.09 -13.47
CA ASP A 207 -4.84 -10.16 -13.15
C ASP A 207 -3.97 -9.86 -11.92
N ARG A 208 -3.69 -8.59 -11.61
CA ARG A 208 -2.93 -8.19 -10.40
C ARG A 208 -3.71 -8.42 -9.13
N VAL A 209 -5.04 -8.32 -9.17
CA VAL A 209 -5.92 -8.65 -8.03
C VAL A 209 -6.04 -10.17 -7.90
N VAL A 210 -6.17 -10.88 -9.02
CA VAL A 210 -6.18 -12.35 -9.03
C VAL A 210 -4.87 -12.92 -8.48
N PHE A 211 -3.73 -12.31 -8.84
CA PHE A 211 -2.42 -12.68 -8.33
C PHE A 211 -2.37 -12.63 -6.79
N LEU A 212 -2.91 -11.58 -6.17
CA LEU A 212 -2.98 -11.47 -4.70
C LEU A 212 -3.78 -12.61 -4.10
N ALA A 213 -4.90 -12.98 -4.74
CA ALA A 213 -5.75 -14.07 -4.28
C ALA A 213 -5.03 -15.42 -4.38
N LEU A 214 -4.35 -15.69 -5.50
CA LEU A 214 -3.57 -16.92 -5.68
C LEU A 214 -2.39 -16.98 -4.68
N ALA A 215 -1.68 -15.87 -4.46
CA ALA A 215 -0.62 -15.80 -3.46
C ALA A 215 -1.14 -16.13 -2.05
N ALA A 216 -2.26 -15.52 -1.64
CA ALA A 216 -2.87 -15.82 -0.34
C ALA A 216 -3.45 -17.24 -0.24
N ALA A 217 -3.92 -17.81 -1.36
CA ALA A 217 -4.42 -19.18 -1.42
C ALA A 217 -3.29 -20.23 -1.27
N GLN A 218 -2.04 -19.90 -1.63
CA GLN A 218 -0.89 -20.80 -1.40
C GLN A 218 -0.63 -21.05 0.10
N GLU A 219 -0.93 -20.08 0.96
CA GLU A 219 -0.81 -20.24 2.42
C GLU A 219 -1.98 -21.04 2.98
N LYS A 220 -3.21 -20.66 2.59
CA LYS A 220 -4.44 -21.29 3.06
C LYS A 220 -5.56 -21.06 2.04
N CYS A 221 -5.90 -22.10 1.29
CA CYS A 221 -6.99 -22.08 0.32
C CYS A 221 -8.25 -22.73 0.91
N PRO A 222 -9.39 -22.01 1.00
CA PRO A 222 -10.66 -22.64 1.31
C PRO A 222 -11.14 -23.53 0.13
N PRO A 223 -11.95 -24.58 0.39
CA PRO A 223 -12.41 -25.50 -0.67
C PRO A 223 -13.15 -24.81 -1.83
N GLU A 224 -13.93 -23.78 -1.54
CA GLU A 224 -14.64 -23.01 -2.57
C GLU A 224 -13.67 -22.29 -3.52
N ALA A 225 -12.61 -21.67 -2.97
CA ALA A 225 -11.59 -21.00 -3.78
C ALA A 225 -10.82 -22.00 -4.65
N LEU A 226 -10.55 -23.20 -4.14
CA LEU A 226 -9.87 -24.27 -4.89
C LEU A 226 -10.64 -24.64 -6.16
N ASN A 227 -11.97 -24.74 -6.06
CA ASN A 227 -12.83 -25.04 -7.20
C ASN A 227 -12.85 -23.89 -8.22
N ARG A 228 -12.90 -22.63 -7.76
CA ARG A 228 -12.82 -21.44 -8.65
C ARG A 228 -11.48 -21.40 -9.39
N ILE A 229 -10.37 -21.68 -8.71
CA ILE A 229 -9.04 -21.79 -9.32
C ILE A 229 -9.04 -22.87 -10.40
N LYS A 230 -9.51 -24.09 -10.10
CA LYS A 230 -9.58 -25.19 -11.09
C LYS A 230 -10.39 -24.79 -12.31
N HIS A 231 -11.52 -24.12 -12.12
CA HIS A 231 -12.40 -23.69 -13.19
C HIS A 231 -11.74 -22.65 -14.11
N ARG A 232 -11.22 -21.54 -13.55
CA ARG A 232 -10.55 -20.49 -14.34
C ARG A 232 -9.31 -21.01 -15.07
N VAL A 233 -8.51 -21.84 -14.38
CA VAL A 233 -7.35 -22.51 -14.99
C VAL A 233 -7.78 -23.39 -16.16
N THR A 234 -8.88 -24.14 -16.02
CA THR A 234 -9.39 -25.04 -17.08
C THR A 234 -9.88 -24.27 -18.30
N ARG A 235 -10.62 -23.17 -18.10
CA ARG A 235 -11.16 -22.32 -19.17
C ARG A 235 -10.10 -21.51 -19.91
N GLY A 236 -8.97 -21.25 -19.27
CA GLY A 236 -7.91 -20.42 -19.85
C GLY A 236 -8.12 -18.93 -19.60
N ASP A 237 -9.01 -18.55 -18.68
CA ASP A 237 -9.38 -17.16 -18.34
C ASP A 237 -8.29 -16.41 -17.55
N LEU A 238 -7.09 -16.98 -17.44
CA LEU A 238 -5.95 -16.47 -16.67
C LEU A 238 -4.72 -16.49 -17.57
N ASP A 239 -3.79 -15.54 -17.37
CA ASP A 239 -2.50 -15.63 -18.02
C ASP A 239 -1.73 -16.93 -17.67
N SER A 240 -0.67 -17.23 -18.43
CA SER A 240 0.09 -18.47 -18.23
C SER A 240 0.71 -18.60 -16.84
N GLN A 241 1.22 -17.52 -16.26
CA GLN A 241 1.85 -17.54 -14.94
C GLN A 241 0.82 -17.79 -13.83
N LEU A 242 -0.34 -17.13 -13.88
CA LEU A 242 -1.44 -17.35 -12.95
C LEU A 242 -2.00 -18.76 -13.07
N ARG A 243 -2.06 -19.33 -14.28
CA ARG A 243 -2.44 -20.74 -14.47
C ARG A 243 -1.45 -21.70 -13.81
N ILE A 244 -0.16 -21.46 -13.93
CA ILE A 244 0.89 -22.27 -13.27
C ILE A 244 0.75 -22.17 -11.75
N MET A 245 0.53 -20.97 -11.19
CA MET A 245 0.27 -20.80 -9.76
C MET A 245 -0.97 -21.58 -9.32
N GLY A 246 -2.06 -21.48 -10.08
CA GLY A 246 -3.29 -22.23 -9.81
C GLY A 246 -3.08 -23.75 -9.80
N ILE A 247 -2.31 -24.29 -10.76
CA ILE A 247 -1.95 -25.72 -10.80
C ILE A 247 -1.19 -26.14 -9.54
N ARG A 248 -0.22 -25.33 -9.11
CA ARG A 248 0.58 -25.60 -7.91
C ARG A 248 -0.26 -25.53 -6.63
N ILE A 249 -1.21 -24.60 -6.53
CA ILE A 249 -2.13 -24.53 -5.40
C ILE A 249 -2.98 -25.80 -5.37
N VAL A 250 -3.52 -26.24 -6.51
CA VAL A 250 -4.35 -27.44 -6.57
C VAL A 250 -3.58 -28.71 -6.20
N SER A 251 -2.30 -28.81 -6.56
CA SER A 251 -1.49 -29.99 -6.24
C SER A 251 -1.20 -30.17 -4.75
N GLN A 252 -1.26 -29.08 -3.95
CA GLN A 252 -1.11 -29.17 -2.50
C GLN A 252 -2.23 -29.99 -1.84
N PHE A 253 -3.42 -30.03 -2.47
CA PHE A 253 -4.59 -30.76 -1.98
C PHE A 253 -4.63 -32.17 -2.57
N ARG A 254 -4.05 -33.12 -1.83
CA ARG A 254 -3.82 -34.50 -2.29
C ARG A 254 -5.07 -35.39 -2.28
N THR A 255 -6.06 -35.07 -3.12
CA THR A 255 -7.27 -35.90 -3.29
C THR A 255 -7.29 -36.63 -4.64
N PRO A 256 -7.98 -37.79 -4.75
CA PRO A 256 -8.25 -38.47 -6.01
C PRO A 256 -8.75 -37.59 -7.14
N GLU A 257 -9.64 -36.65 -6.84
CA GLU A 257 -10.29 -35.75 -7.81
C GLU A 257 -9.30 -34.72 -8.34
N ASN A 258 -8.42 -34.19 -7.48
CA ASN A 258 -7.38 -33.26 -7.88
C ASN A 258 -6.28 -33.96 -8.68
N LEU A 259 -5.94 -35.20 -8.33
CA LEU A 259 -5.04 -36.01 -9.14
C LEU A 259 -5.61 -36.26 -10.54
N LYS A 260 -6.89 -36.66 -10.64
CA LYS A 260 -7.58 -36.83 -11.92
C LYS A 260 -7.55 -35.55 -12.75
N TRP A 261 -7.78 -34.40 -12.11
CA TRP A 261 -7.70 -33.09 -12.76
C TRP A 261 -6.29 -32.80 -13.27
N LEU A 262 -5.23 -33.00 -12.46
CA LEU A 262 -3.84 -32.83 -12.86
C LEU A 262 -3.44 -33.74 -14.04
N ILE A 263 -3.83 -35.03 -13.99
CA ILE A 263 -3.60 -35.98 -15.08
C ILE A 263 -4.23 -35.47 -16.38
N GLY A 264 -5.45 -34.92 -16.32
CA GLY A 264 -6.12 -34.31 -17.47
C GLY A 264 -5.40 -33.10 -18.08
N ARG A 265 -4.47 -32.47 -17.35
CA ARG A 265 -3.58 -31.38 -17.82
C ARG A 265 -2.29 -31.88 -18.43
N VAL A 266 -1.93 -33.14 -18.23
CA VAL A 266 -0.74 -33.76 -18.82
C VAL A 266 -1.09 -34.65 -20.01
N ILE A 267 -2.16 -35.43 -19.90
CA ILE A 267 -2.60 -36.39 -20.90
C ILE A 267 -3.88 -35.91 -21.58
N ARG A 268 -4.00 -36.21 -22.88
CA ARG A 268 -5.25 -36.17 -23.64
C ARG A 268 -5.45 -37.48 -24.41
N ARG A 269 -6.64 -37.69 -24.99
CA ARG A 269 -6.87 -38.80 -25.92
C ARG A 269 -6.53 -38.36 -27.34
N SER A 270 -5.83 -39.22 -28.09
CA SER A 270 -5.58 -39.00 -29.53
C SER A 270 -6.91 -39.02 -30.30
N ALA A 271 -7.07 -38.17 -31.31
CA ALA A 271 -8.30 -38.13 -32.11
C ALA A 271 -8.53 -39.44 -32.89
N VAL A 272 -7.47 -40.06 -33.40
CA VAL A 272 -7.54 -41.20 -34.33
C VAL A 272 -7.76 -42.53 -33.60
N LEU A 273 -7.01 -42.80 -32.53
CA LEU A 273 -7.00 -44.12 -31.85
C LEU A 273 -7.54 -44.09 -30.43
N ARG A 274 -8.03 -42.93 -29.94
CA ARG A 274 -8.44 -42.66 -28.54
C ARG A 274 -7.42 -43.07 -27.46
N LYS A 275 -6.18 -43.39 -27.84
CA LYS A 275 -5.09 -43.75 -26.92
C LYS A 275 -4.65 -42.53 -26.11
N PRO A 276 -4.26 -42.70 -24.83
CA PRO A 276 -3.70 -41.62 -24.04
C PRO A 276 -2.34 -41.20 -24.60
N ILE A 277 -2.19 -39.90 -24.87
CA ILE A 277 -0.96 -39.26 -25.33
C ILE A 277 -0.69 -38.02 -24.47
N LEU A 278 0.57 -37.57 -24.41
CA LEU A 278 0.87 -36.29 -23.79
C LEU A 278 0.18 -35.15 -24.55
N ARG A 279 -0.21 -34.12 -23.82
CA ARG A 279 -0.52 -32.82 -24.41
C ARG A 279 0.75 -32.20 -24.98
N ALA A 280 0.58 -31.23 -25.89
CA ALA A 280 1.70 -30.45 -26.39
C ALA A 280 2.45 -29.82 -25.21
N PRO A 281 3.80 -29.81 -25.21
CA PRO A 281 4.59 -29.12 -24.20
C PRO A 281 4.12 -27.68 -24.02
N SER A 282 3.81 -27.33 -22.78
CA SER A 282 3.46 -25.97 -22.36
C SER A 282 3.91 -25.76 -20.92
N PRO A 283 4.13 -24.51 -20.48
CA PRO A 283 4.48 -24.22 -19.09
C PRO A 283 3.50 -24.82 -18.08
N GLU A 284 2.19 -24.82 -18.39
CA GLU A 284 1.14 -25.40 -17.55
C GLU A 284 1.20 -26.93 -17.51
N MET A 285 1.41 -27.58 -18.66
CA MET A 285 1.56 -29.03 -18.72
C MET A 285 2.77 -29.48 -17.91
N LEU A 286 3.91 -28.79 -18.07
CA LEU A 286 5.15 -29.07 -17.35
C LEU A 286 5.01 -28.80 -15.85
N ALA A 287 4.28 -27.76 -15.46
CA ALA A 287 3.95 -27.50 -14.06
C ALA A 287 3.11 -28.65 -13.46
N ALA A 288 2.07 -29.10 -14.15
CA ALA A 288 1.23 -30.21 -13.71
C ALA A 288 2.03 -31.52 -13.61
N LEU A 289 2.88 -31.80 -14.60
CA LEU A 289 3.77 -32.96 -14.60
C LEU A 289 4.76 -32.92 -13.42
N SER A 290 5.35 -31.75 -13.16
CA SER A 290 6.27 -31.56 -12.02
C SER A 290 5.57 -31.82 -10.69
N CYS A 291 4.32 -31.34 -10.53
CA CYS A 291 3.53 -31.58 -9.33
C CYS A 291 3.17 -33.06 -9.16
N ILE A 292 2.78 -33.74 -10.24
CA ILE A 292 2.54 -35.20 -10.23
C ILE A 292 3.82 -35.94 -9.85
N ALA A 293 4.95 -35.58 -10.44
CA ALA A 293 6.23 -36.23 -10.20
C ALA A 293 6.71 -36.09 -8.75
N ALA A 294 6.48 -34.92 -8.14
CA ALA A 294 6.88 -34.63 -6.78
C ALA A 294 5.98 -35.30 -5.73
N ASP A 295 4.66 -35.27 -5.92
CA ASP A 295 3.70 -35.60 -4.86
C ASP A 295 3.00 -36.95 -5.01
N TRP A 296 3.04 -37.54 -6.21
CA TRP A 296 2.20 -38.70 -6.57
C TRP A 296 2.95 -39.88 -7.18
N ARG A 297 4.29 -39.91 -7.10
CA ARG A 297 5.13 -40.92 -7.78
C ARG A 297 4.74 -42.39 -7.51
N GLY A 298 4.25 -42.69 -6.30
CA GLY A 298 3.82 -44.03 -5.91
C GLY A 298 2.36 -44.39 -6.24
N ASP A 299 1.57 -43.45 -6.78
CA ASP A 299 0.17 -43.70 -7.07
C ASP A 299 0.00 -44.47 -8.39
N PRO A 300 -0.69 -45.63 -8.42
CA PRO A 300 -0.83 -46.40 -9.65
C PRO A 300 -1.54 -45.64 -10.77
N ARG A 301 -2.38 -44.63 -10.45
CA ARG A 301 -3.11 -43.84 -11.44
C ARG A 301 -2.20 -42.95 -12.28
N VAL A 302 -0.98 -42.67 -11.82
CA VAL A 302 -0.01 -41.86 -12.59
C VAL A 302 0.97 -42.70 -13.41
N ALA A 303 0.95 -44.03 -13.31
CA ALA A 303 1.88 -44.90 -14.03
C ALA A 303 1.95 -44.59 -15.54
N ARG A 304 0.79 -44.40 -16.17
CA ARG A 304 0.71 -44.04 -17.60
C ARG A 304 1.30 -42.66 -17.92
N VAL A 305 1.21 -41.70 -17.00
CA VAL A 305 1.83 -40.37 -17.14
C VAL A 305 3.35 -40.52 -17.20
N PHE A 306 3.93 -41.30 -16.29
CA PHE A 306 5.38 -41.53 -16.23
C PHE A 306 5.90 -42.32 -17.44
N GLU A 307 5.16 -43.34 -17.88
CA GLU A 307 5.51 -44.10 -19.09
C GLU A 307 5.57 -43.17 -20.32
N LEU A 308 4.53 -42.35 -20.53
CA LEU A 308 4.49 -41.42 -21.65
C LEU A 308 5.55 -40.32 -21.56
N ALA A 309 5.77 -39.76 -20.37
CA ALA A 309 6.73 -38.68 -20.15
C ALA A 309 8.18 -39.17 -20.28
N SER A 310 8.50 -40.38 -19.83
CA SER A 310 9.85 -40.97 -19.96
C SER A 310 10.19 -41.31 -21.41
N GLY A 311 9.20 -41.77 -22.19
CA GLY A 311 9.32 -42.00 -23.63
C GLY A 311 9.24 -40.74 -24.50
N SER A 312 9.09 -39.54 -23.92
CA SER A 312 8.99 -38.29 -24.69
C SER A 312 10.31 -37.97 -25.41
N ARG A 313 10.22 -37.42 -26.62
CA ARG A 313 11.38 -36.88 -27.35
C ARG A 313 11.83 -35.52 -26.79
N ASP A 314 10.96 -34.84 -26.06
CA ASP A 314 11.24 -33.55 -25.43
C ASP A 314 12.08 -33.75 -24.16
N PRO A 315 13.33 -33.23 -24.10
CA PRO A 315 14.18 -33.36 -22.93
C PRO A 315 13.64 -32.63 -21.70
N GLU A 316 12.88 -31.54 -21.87
CA GLU A 316 12.30 -30.80 -20.75
C GLU A 316 11.20 -31.61 -20.07
N VAL A 317 10.35 -32.29 -20.87
CA VAL A 317 9.33 -33.21 -20.34
C VAL A 317 9.97 -34.34 -19.53
N ARG A 318 11.04 -34.96 -20.05
CA ARG A 318 11.77 -36.01 -19.32
C ARG A 318 12.40 -35.48 -18.04
N ALA A 319 12.98 -34.28 -18.07
CA ALA A 319 13.62 -33.66 -16.92
C ALA A 319 12.65 -33.44 -15.75
N ARG A 320 11.35 -33.20 -16.01
CA ARG A 320 10.33 -33.06 -14.94
C ARG A 320 10.07 -34.34 -14.14
N LEU A 321 10.51 -35.50 -14.62
CA LEU A 321 10.38 -36.78 -13.89
C LEU A 321 11.50 -37.02 -12.88
N ALA A 322 12.61 -36.29 -12.98
CA ALA A 322 13.67 -36.37 -12.00
C ALA A 322 13.14 -35.92 -10.63
N PRO A 323 13.53 -36.58 -9.52
CA PRO A 323 13.17 -36.12 -8.18
C PRO A 323 13.77 -34.73 -7.94
N GLY A 324 12.97 -33.70 -8.19
CA GLY A 324 13.33 -32.31 -7.93
C GLY A 324 13.15 -31.98 -6.46
N ARG A 325 14.16 -31.32 -5.88
CA ARG A 325 14.07 -30.60 -4.60
C ARG A 325 12.78 -29.78 -4.64
N ARG A 326 11.93 -29.85 -3.60
CA ARG A 326 10.79 -28.93 -3.45
C ARG A 326 11.28 -27.53 -3.82
N MET A 327 10.76 -26.94 -4.89
CA MET A 327 11.02 -25.53 -5.17
C MET A 327 10.33 -24.78 -4.03
N THR A 328 11.12 -24.48 -2.99
CA THR A 328 10.71 -23.68 -1.85
C THR A 328 10.09 -22.40 -2.41
N THR A 329 8.90 -22.11 -1.90
CA THR A 329 8.08 -20.94 -2.13
C THR A 329 8.93 -19.73 -2.52
N LEU A 330 8.69 -19.16 -3.70
CA LEU A 330 9.13 -17.80 -3.99
C LEU A 330 8.51 -16.92 -2.89
N ASN A 331 9.35 -16.45 -1.97
CA ASN A 331 9.03 -15.30 -1.14
C ASN A 331 8.86 -14.12 -2.09
N VAL A 332 7.64 -13.95 -2.61
CA VAL A 332 7.27 -12.75 -3.33
C VAL A 332 7.12 -11.67 -2.28
N VAL A 333 8.21 -10.93 -2.06
CA VAL A 333 8.12 -9.57 -1.53
C VAL A 333 7.10 -8.87 -2.41
N LEU A 334 5.97 -8.50 -1.83
CA LEU A 334 5.01 -7.57 -2.44
C LEU A 334 5.78 -6.27 -2.67
N ALA A 335 6.45 -6.14 -3.81
CA ALA A 335 7.10 -4.90 -4.19
C ALA A 335 6.00 -3.86 -4.36
N ASP A 336 6.08 -2.81 -3.54
CA ASP A 336 5.26 -1.61 -3.62
C ASP A 336 5.63 -0.88 -4.93
N GLU A 337 4.87 -1.14 -5.99
CA GLU A 337 4.66 -0.25 -7.15
C GLU A 337 3.16 -0.19 -7.49
#